data_AF-A0A1H1MXK9-F1
#
_entry.id   AF-A0A1H1MXK9-F1
#
_cell.length_a   1.000
_cell.length_b   1.000
_cell.length_c   1.000
_cell.angle_alpha   90.00
_cell.angle_beta   90.00
_cell.angle_gamma   90.00
#
_symmetry.space_group_name_H-M   'P 1'
#
loop_
_entity.id
_entity.type
_entity.pdbx_description
1 polymer ?
#
loop_
_entity_poly.entity_id
_entity_poly.type
_entity_poly.pdbx_seq_one_letter_code
_entity_poly.pdbx_strand_id
1 'polypeptide(L)'
;MTWYLNFIDPGNAGGSVTIPESPPRVIAPIVYECPRCKAQFDSPDERREHFFVAHPFRKPALLLQGRELSSTGTVVTEPTREVDWLLASCNRVRLNGVAIQPAELYRQLAELRQGFHVLELGNLDAMERFELSFCIPEPDELRRLEDIFGMLFTDNELSVDDIRRFAEACAPLATARTYLEGICQYLYGVLAKDQRGDTQISHAQYKERFNRALEALRHVNRPMASTIRAIINFSCNSFAQPAGQQYAPALASAAGRFATWAGKPLTELVSANHEAQARLPIDHATDQILRWMELPYERMAEELDDLRRASANGLWTAEDRAKAAVLWLDRACGLRSVDEVRPMARSLLNDAIFAAYAEQVLENMTR
;
A
#
# COMPACT_ATOMS: atom_id res chain seq x y z
N MET A 1 -21.69 -105.64 55.64
CA MET A 1 -21.07 -104.42 56.20
C MET A 1 -19.57 -104.61 55.97
N THR A 2 -18.84 -103.87 55.13
CA THR A 2 -18.93 -102.46 54.73
C THR A 2 -18.26 -102.31 53.35
N TRP A 3 -18.64 -101.26 52.63
CA TRP A 3 -18.52 -101.05 51.20
C TRP A 3 -17.14 -100.61 50.67
N TYR A 4 -16.93 -100.96 49.39
CA TYR A 4 -16.13 -100.35 48.31
C TYR A 4 -15.47 -98.97 48.51
N LEU A 5 -14.20 -98.90 48.06
CA LEU A 5 -13.46 -97.84 47.33
C LEU A 5 -13.63 -96.36 47.74
N ASN A 6 -12.50 -95.70 48.03
CA ASN A 6 -12.00 -94.50 47.32
C ASN A 6 -10.62 -94.12 47.90
N PHE A 7 -9.54 -94.61 47.29
CA PHE A 7 -8.66 -93.83 46.38
C PHE A 7 -8.08 -92.56 47.02
N ILE A 8 -6.97 -92.73 47.74
CA ILE A 8 -5.91 -91.71 47.82
C ILE A 8 -4.60 -92.43 47.51
N ASP A 9 -4.08 -92.16 46.32
CA ASP A 9 -2.79 -92.60 45.80
C ASP A 9 -1.64 -92.04 46.66
N PRO A 10 -0.52 -92.77 46.87
CA PRO A 10 0.53 -92.33 47.77
C PRO A 10 1.27 -91.16 47.11
N GLY A 11 1.21 -90.00 47.74
CA GLY A 11 1.88 -88.79 47.29
C GLY A 11 3.39 -89.02 47.12
N ASN A 12 3.79 -89.20 45.87
CA ASN A 12 5.17 -89.22 45.39
C ASN A 12 5.80 -87.84 45.58
N ALA A 13 6.28 -87.55 46.80
CA ALA A 13 6.94 -86.29 47.16
C ALA A 13 8.43 -86.27 46.72
N GLY A 14 8.70 -86.66 45.47
CA GLY A 14 10.06 -86.82 44.94
C GLY A 14 10.29 -86.27 43.53
N GLY A 15 9.37 -85.47 42.98
CA GLY A 15 9.51 -84.88 41.65
C GLY A 15 9.76 -83.38 41.71
N SER A 16 11.01 -82.94 41.61
CA SER A 16 11.26 -81.59 41.08
C SER A 16 10.80 -81.60 39.62
N VAL A 17 9.68 -80.96 39.35
CA VAL A 17 9.28 -80.68 37.96
C VAL A 17 10.31 -79.69 37.43
N THR A 18 11.22 -80.16 36.58
CA THR A 18 12.04 -79.27 35.74
C THR A 18 11.10 -78.40 34.93
N ILE A 19 10.96 -77.13 35.31
CA ILE A 19 10.30 -76.13 34.49
C ILE A 19 11.14 -76.06 33.21
N PRO A 20 10.59 -76.35 32.03
CA PRO A 20 11.35 -76.22 30.80
C PRO A 20 11.78 -74.76 30.69
N GLU A 21 13.10 -74.52 30.62
CA GLU A 21 13.64 -73.19 30.35
C GLU A 21 13.00 -72.70 29.06
N SER A 22 12.13 -71.69 29.20
CA SER A 22 11.57 -71.05 28.01
C SER A 22 12.75 -70.48 27.22
N PRO A 23 12.82 -70.72 25.89
CA PRO A 23 13.92 -70.21 25.10
C PRO A 23 14.05 -68.71 25.33
N PRO A 24 15.28 -68.19 25.47
CA PRO A 24 15.48 -66.78 25.78
C PRO A 24 14.71 -65.95 24.77
N ARG A 25 13.78 -65.11 25.25
CA ARG A 25 13.14 -64.11 24.40
C ARG A 25 14.23 -63.16 23.94
N VAL A 26 14.71 -63.35 22.72
CA VAL A 26 15.55 -62.38 22.04
C VAL A 26 14.68 -61.16 21.79
N ILE A 27 14.80 -60.16 22.66
CA ILE A 27 14.21 -58.84 22.40
C ILE A 27 15.03 -58.27 21.26
N ALA A 28 14.48 -58.29 20.05
CA ALA A 28 15.11 -57.64 18.91
C ALA A 28 15.31 -56.15 19.25
N PRO A 29 16.47 -55.57 18.92
CA PRO A 29 16.72 -54.16 19.17
C PRO A 29 15.63 -53.32 18.50
N ILE A 30 15.09 -52.34 19.24
CA ILE A 30 14.08 -51.42 18.70
C ILE A 30 14.79 -50.51 17.71
N VAL A 31 14.53 -50.69 16.42
CA VAL A 31 15.06 -49.85 15.36
C VAL A 31 14.08 -48.71 15.07
N TYR A 32 14.57 -47.47 15.09
CA TYR A 32 13.77 -46.30 14.78
C TYR A 32 14.01 -45.87 13.33
N GLU A 33 13.01 -46.04 12.47
CA GLU A 33 13.12 -45.65 11.06
C GLU A 33 12.70 -44.19 10.83
N CYS A 34 13.44 -43.47 9.99
CA CYS A 34 13.04 -42.14 9.50
C CYS A 34 11.91 -42.28 8.48
N PRO A 35 10.78 -41.55 8.65
CA PRO A 35 9.62 -41.65 7.77
C PRO A 35 9.87 -41.10 6.35
N ARG A 36 10.97 -40.37 6.11
CA ARG A 36 11.28 -39.74 4.82
C ARG A 36 12.35 -40.44 3.99
N CYS A 37 13.45 -40.85 4.62
CA CYS A 37 14.61 -41.42 3.93
C CYS A 37 14.87 -42.89 4.27
N LYS A 38 14.06 -43.50 5.16
CA LYS A 38 14.22 -44.87 5.66
C LYS A 38 15.56 -45.16 6.37
N ALA A 39 16.30 -44.12 6.77
CA ALA A 39 17.47 -44.28 7.64
C ALA A 39 17.04 -44.88 8.99
N GLN A 40 17.88 -45.74 9.54
CA GLN A 40 17.62 -46.47 10.79
C GLN A 40 18.51 -45.91 11.90
N PHE A 41 17.94 -45.77 13.09
CA PHE A 41 18.60 -45.21 14.26
C PHE A 41 18.39 -46.12 15.46
N ASP A 42 19.39 -46.16 16.34
CA ASP A 42 19.37 -46.98 17.56
C ASP A 42 18.64 -46.27 18.70
N SER A 43 18.40 -44.95 18.58
CA SER A 43 17.67 -44.15 19.54
C SER A 43 16.64 -43.20 18.90
N PRO A 44 15.57 -42.84 19.64
CA PRO A 44 14.58 -41.88 19.16
C PRO A 44 15.14 -40.46 19.03
N ASP A 45 16.16 -40.10 19.81
CA ASP A 45 16.79 -38.77 19.81
C ASP A 45 17.67 -38.58 18.57
N GLU A 46 18.48 -39.58 18.18
CA GLU A 46 19.25 -39.56 16.93
C GLU A 46 18.34 -39.48 15.70
N ARG A 47 17.20 -40.20 15.71
CA ARG A 47 16.20 -40.07 14.64
C ARG A 47 15.65 -38.64 14.59
N ARG A 48 15.43 -38.01 15.75
CA ARG A 48 14.88 -36.65 15.84
C ARG A 48 15.89 -35.63 15.30
N GLU A 49 17.14 -35.71 15.73
CA GLU A 49 18.23 -34.86 15.27
C GLU A 49 18.44 -35.00 13.76
N HIS A 50 18.49 -36.24 13.25
CA HIS A 50 18.52 -36.49 11.82
C HIS A 50 17.34 -35.85 11.09
N PHE A 51 16.11 -36.00 11.60
CA PHE A 51 14.93 -35.43 10.97
C PHE A 51 15.00 -33.89 10.89
N PHE A 52 15.46 -33.22 11.94
CA PHE A 52 15.61 -31.76 11.93
C PHE A 52 16.72 -31.27 10.98
N VAL A 53 17.85 -31.97 10.92
CA VAL A 53 19.02 -31.55 10.13
C VAL A 53 18.90 -31.92 8.66
N ALA A 54 18.53 -33.17 8.37
CA ALA A 54 18.46 -33.70 7.00
C ALA A 54 17.16 -33.35 6.27
N HIS A 55 16.10 -33.03 7.02
CA HIS A 55 14.77 -32.74 6.48
C HIS A 55 14.20 -31.43 7.02
N PRO A 56 14.90 -30.30 6.79
CA PRO A 56 14.43 -29.00 7.27
C PRO A 56 13.05 -28.72 6.70
N PHE A 57 12.13 -28.33 7.57
CA PHE A 57 10.79 -27.92 7.17
C PHE A 57 10.92 -26.69 6.26
N ARG A 58 10.46 -26.83 5.01
CA ARG A 58 10.42 -25.72 4.07
C ARG A 58 8.97 -25.45 3.72
N LYS A 59 8.52 -24.24 3.98
CA LYS A 59 7.19 -23.79 3.59
C LYS A 59 7.17 -23.53 2.07
N PRO A 60 6.15 -24.00 1.32
CA PRO A 60 5.94 -23.56 -0.05
C PRO A 60 5.75 -22.04 -0.07
N ALA A 61 6.48 -21.36 -0.95
CA ALA A 61 6.38 -19.92 -1.11
C ALA A 61 6.23 -19.53 -2.58
N LEU A 62 5.51 -18.43 -2.80
CA LEU A 62 5.31 -17.81 -4.10
C LEU A 62 5.93 -16.42 -4.08
N LEU A 63 6.78 -16.14 -5.06
CA LEU A 63 7.39 -14.84 -5.23
C LEU A 63 6.89 -14.19 -6.52
N LEU A 64 6.61 -12.90 -6.43
CA LEU A 64 6.33 -12.02 -7.56
C LEU A 64 7.39 -10.91 -7.59
N GLN A 65 8.14 -10.83 -8.68
CA GLN A 65 9.24 -9.87 -8.88
C GLN A 65 10.24 -9.87 -7.70
N GLY A 66 10.55 -11.07 -7.18
CA GLY A 66 11.47 -11.26 -6.06
C GLY A 66 10.89 -10.95 -4.67
N ARG A 67 9.60 -10.58 -4.56
CA ARG A 67 8.91 -10.38 -3.28
C ARG A 67 8.03 -11.59 -2.96
N GLU A 68 8.21 -12.14 -1.77
CA GLU A 68 7.35 -13.22 -1.27
C GLU A 68 5.92 -12.70 -1.02
N LEU A 69 4.94 -13.42 -1.56
CA LEU A 69 3.53 -13.07 -1.42
C LEU A 69 2.94 -13.62 -0.13
N SER A 70 2.00 -12.89 0.46
CA SER A 70 1.20 -13.38 1.56
C SER A 70 0.13 -14.36 1.07
N SER A 71 -0.26 -15.29 1.93
CA SER A 71 -1.32 -16.27 1.67
C SER A 71 -2.69 -15.62 1.42
N THR A 72 -2.91 -14.41 1.93
CA THR A 72 -4.19 -13.69 1.76
C THR A 72 -3.97 -12.28 1.21
N GLY A 73 -4.96 -11.82 0.42
CA GLY A 73 -5.10 -10.42 0.04
C GLY A 73 -4.11 -9.88 -0.99
N THR A 74 -3.46 -10.74 -1.78
CA THR A 74 -2.55 -10.25 -2.84
C THR A 74 -3.38 -9.71 -4.00
N VAL A 75 -3.18 -8.43 -4.35
CA VAL A 75 -3.81 -7.79 -5.51
C VAL A 75 -2.76 -7.48 -6.56
N VAL A 76 -2.93 -8.05 -7.76
CA VAL A 76 -2.07 -7.83 -8.93
C VAL A 76 -2.74 -6.80 -9.83
N THR A 77 -2.11 -5.65 -9.98
CA THR A 77 -2.65 -4.49 -10.72
C THR A 77 -1.88 -4.18 -12.00
N GLU A 78 -0.73 -4.83 -12.21
CA GLU A 78 0.10 -4.67 -13.40
C GLU A 78 0.20 -5.99 -14.17
N PRO A 79 0.32 -5.95 -15.51
CA PRO A 79 0.59 -7.14 -16.30
C PRO A 79 1.87 -7.83 -15.83
N THR A 80 1.79 -9.13 -15.59
CA THR A 80 2.94 -9.95 -15.18
C THR A 80 3.44 -10.78 -16.35
N ARG A 81 4.72 -11.12 -16.34
CA ARG A 81 5.37 -12.06 -17.25
C ARG A 81 5.70 -13.34 -16.51
N GLU A 82 5.92 -14.42 -17.25
CA GLU A 82 6.29 -15.72 -16.68
C GLU A 82 7.55 -15.62 -15.78
N VAL A 83 8.53 -14.80 -16.20
CA VAL A 83 9.78 -14.56 -15.47
C VAL A 83 9.61 -13.81 -14.15
N ASP A 84 8.48 -13.14 -13.95
CA ASP A 84 8.21 -12.40 -12.72
C ASP A 84 7.80 -13.35 -11.58
N TRP A 85 7.38 -14.57 -11.91
CA TRP A 85 6.89 -15.55 -10.96
C TRP A 85 7.96 -16.57 -10.59
N LEU A 86 8.07 -16.88 -9.30
CA LEU A 86 8.98 -17.92 -8.83
C LEU A 86 8.35 -18.73 -7.70
N LEU A 87 8.42 -20.05 -7.85
CA LEU A 87 8.03 -21.00 -6.80
C LEU A 87 9.25 -21.41 -5.98
N ALA A 88 9.11 -21.40 -4.67
CA ALA A 88 10.11 -21.93 -3.74
C ALA A 88 9.54 -23.12 -2.95
N SER A 89 10.34 -24.18 -2.83
CA SER A 89 10.03 -25.37 -2.02
C SER A 89 8.66 -26.00 -2.31
N CYS A 90 8.26 -26.08 -3.59
CA CYS A 90 6.96 -26.58 -4.02
C CYS A 90 7.11 -27.71 -5.05
N ASN A 91 6.29 -28.76 -4.94
CA ASN A 91 6.23 -29.87 -5.90
C ASN A 91 4.82 -30.18 -6.41
N ARG A 92 3.78 -29.55 -5.83
CA ARG A 92 2.37 -29.71 -6.20
C ARG A 92 1.73 -28.34 -6.31
N VAL A 93 1.05 -28.09 -7.43
CA VAL A 93 0.41 -26.81 -7.72
C VAL A 93 -1.03 -27.06 -8.15
N ARG A 94 -1.97 -26.31 -7.56
CA ARG A 94 -3.36 -26.28 -8.04
C ARG A 94 -3.84 -24.85 -8.18
N LEU A 95 -4.38 -24.48 -9.34
CA LEU A 95 -5.04 -23.19 -9.57
C LEU A 95 -6.54 -23.42 -9.68
N ASN A 96 -7.33 -22.73 -8.85
CA ASN A 96 -8.78 -22.85 -8.78
C ASN A 96 -9.25 -24.32 -8.64
N GLY A 97 -8.50 -25.12 -7.87
CA GLY A 97 -8.75 -26.54 -7.64
C GLY A 97 -8.22 -27.50 -8.72
N VAL A 98 -7.75 -27.00 -9.86
CA VAL A 98 -7.21 -27.80 -10.97
C VAL A 98 -5.70 -27.99 -10.78
N ALA A 99 -5.23 -29.24 -10.81
CA ALA A 99 -3.81 -29.56 -10.73
C ALA A 99 -3.09 -29.16 -12.03
N ILE A 100 -2.02 -28.39 -11.91
CA ILE A 100 -1.28 -27.82 -13.04
C ILE A 100 0.21 -28.10 -12.86
N GLN A 101 0.94 -28.24 -13.97
CA GLN A 101 2.39 -28.36 -13.96
C GLN A 101 3.05 -27.02 -13.61
N PRO A 102 4.12 -26.99 -12.81
CA PRO A 102 4.77 -25.73 -12.42
C PRO A 102 5.17 -24.83 -13.61
N ALA A 103 5.59 -25.40 -14.73
CA ALA A 103 5.92 -24.63 -15.94
C ALA A 103 4.70 -23.96 -16.59
N GLU A 104 3.54 -24.61 -16.52
CA GLU A 104 2.28 -24.09 -17.07
C GLU A 104 1.63 -23.05 -16.15
N LEU A 105 1.91 -23.11 -14.85
CA LEU A 105 1.42 -22.13 -13.88
C LEU A 105 1.81 -20.71 -14.28
N TYR A 106 3.09 -20.48 -14.60
CA TYR A 106 3.59 -19.14 -14.87
C TYR A 106 2.92 -18.52 -16.10
N ARG A 107 2.72 -19.33 -17.15
CA ARG A 107 1.99 -18.92 -18.35
C ARG A 107 0.56 -18.52 -18.02
N GLN A 108 -0.16 -19.36 -17.26
CA GLN A 108 -1.53 -19.04 -16.87
C GLN A 108 -1.60 -17.77 -16.01
N LEU A 109 -0.73 -17.63 -15.00
CA LEU A 109 -0.69 -16.41 -14.17
C LEU A 109 -0.36 -15.15 -14.99
N ALA A 110 0.49 -15.27 -16.02
CA ALA A 110 0.83 -14.17 -16.93
C ALA A 110 -0.30 -13.83 -17.91
N GLU A 111 -1.20 -14.75 -18.22
CA GLU A 111 -2.38 -14.52 -19.08
C GLU A 111 -3.56 -13.90 -18.31
N LEU A 112 -3.64 -14.10 -16.99
CA LEU A 112 -4.70 -13.53 -16.16
C LEU A 112 -4.64 -11.99 -16.18
N ARG A 113 -5.81 -11.37 -16.36
CA ARG A 113 -6.00 -9.91 -16.33
C ARG A 113 -6.97 -9.48 -15.25
N GLN A 114 -8.02 -10.26 -15.05
CA GLN A 114 -9.13 -9.93 -14.17
C GLN A 114 -9.58 -11.18 -13.41
N GLY A 115 -10.03 -11.00 -12.17
CA GLY A 115 -10.72 -12.04 -11.41
C GLY A 115 -10.03 -12.44 -10.11
N PHE A 116 -10.74 -13.25 -9.33
CA PHE A 116 -10.24 -13.83 -8.09
C PHE A 116 -9.81 -15.27 -8.35
N HIS A 117 -8.58 -15.60 -7.98
CA HIS A 117 -7.97 -16.90 -8.20
C HIS A 117 -7.36 -17.42 -6.92
N VAL A 118 -7.55 -18.72 -6.68
CA VAL A 118 -7.01 -19.42 -5.53
C VAL A 118 -5.91 -20.33 -6.01
N LEU A 119 -4.71 -20.13 -5.50
CA LEU A 119 -3.54 -20.95 -5.81
C LEU A 119 -3.13 -21.74 -4.58
N GLU A 120 -3.12 -23.07 -4.69
CA GLU A 120 -2.69 -23.98 -3.63
C GLU A 120 -1.33 -24.56 -3.99
N LEU A 121 -0.34 -24.28 -3.16
CA LEU A 121 1.03 -24.76 -3.30
C LEU A 121 1.30 -25.81 -2.22
N GLY A 122 1.72 -27.00 -2.64
CA GLY A 122 2.04 -28.10 -1.75
C GLY A 122 3.48 -28.56 -1.92
N ASN A 123 4.03 -29.06 -0.82
CA ASN A 123 5.17 -29.98 -0.85
C ASN A 123 4.85 -31.23 0.00
N LEU A 124 5.87 -32.00 0.37
CA LEU A 124 5.70 -33.19 1.20
C LEU A 124 5.23 -32.88 2.63
N ASP A 125 5.42 -31.63 3.09
CA ASP A 125 5.39 -31.25 4.50
C ASP A 125 4.30 -30.25 4.83
N ALA A 126 3.93 -29.42 3.86
CA ALA A 126 2.99 -28.34 4.02
C ALA A 126 2.20 -28.07 2.74
N MET A 127 1.02 -27.52 2.94
CA MET A 127 0.17 -26.97 1.90
C MET A 127 -0.16 -25.54 2.27
N GLU A 128 0.03 -24.62 1.33
CA GLU A 128 -0.27 -23.22 1.47
C GLU A 128 -1.29 -22.79 0.42
N ARG A 129 -2.18 -21.90 0.82
CA ARG A 129 -3.23 -21.35 -0.03
C ARG A 129 -2.99 -19.87 -0.20
N PHE A 130 -2.95 -19.42 -1.45
CA PHE A 130 -2.75 -18.05 -1.86
C PHE A 130 -4.02 -17.54 -2.53
N GLU A 131 -4.50 -16.39 -2.07
CA GLU A 131 -5.63 -15.67 -2.66
C GLU A 131 -5.10 -14.52 -3.50
N LEU A 132 -5.26 -14.63 -4.82
CA LEU A 132 -4.75 -13.69 -5.82
C LEU A 132 -5.92 -13.01 -6.53
N SER A 133 -6.01 -11.69 -6.41
CA SER A 133 -6.97 -10.87 -7.14
C SER A 133 -6.27 -10.13 -8.28
N PHE A 134 -6.61 -10.45 -9.52
CA PHE A 134 -6.11 -9.72 -10.70
C PHE A 134 -7.09 -8.59 -11.03
N CYS A 135 -6.56 -7.37 -11.10
CA CYS A 135 -7.29 -6.15 -11.42
C CYS A 135 -6.45 -5.28 -12.35
N ILE A 136 -6.06 -5.84 -13.50
CA ILE A 136 -5.19 -5.17 -14.47
C ILE A 136 -6.07 -4.35 -15.43
N PRO A 137 -6.05 -3.01 -15.35
CA PRO A 137 -6.90 -2.16 -16.17
C PRO A 137 -6.51 -2.20 -17.65
N GLU A 138 -7.51 -2.17 -18.54
CA GLU A 138 -7.27 -2.06 -19.97
C GLU A 138 -6.81 -0.64 -20.34
N PRO A 139 -5.68 -0.48 -21.04
CA PRO A 139 -5.14 0.85 -21.38
C PRO A 139 -6.13 1.72 -22.16
N ASP A 140 -6.96 1.12 -23.00
CA ASP A 140 -7.96 1.83 -23.82
C ASP A 140 -9.10 2.38 -22.98
N GLU A 141 -9.54 1.64 -21.95
CA GLU A 141 -10.55 2.13 -21.01
C GLU A 141 -10.00 3.27 -20.15
N LEU A 142 -8.75 3.18 -19.71
CA LEU A 142 -8.10 4.26 -18.96
C LEU A 142 -7.99 5.55 -19.78
N ARG A 143 -7.61 5.44 -21.07
CA ARG A 143 -7.57 6.59 -21.98
C ARG A 143 -8.95 7.19 -22.18
N ARG A 144 -9.94 6.36 -22.46
CA ARG A 144 -11.32 6.81 -22.68
C ARG A 144 -11.90 7.51 -21.45
N LEU A 145 -11.56 7.06 -20.25
CA LEU A 145 -11.94 7.72 -19.01
C LEU A 145 -11.35 9.15 -18.94
N GLU A 146 -10.06 9.30 -19.23
CA GLU A 146 -9.39 10.62 -19.29
C GLU A 146 -10.00 11.53 -20.37
N ASP A 147 -10.37 10.97 -21.54
CA ASP A 147 -11.05 11.73 -22.60
C ASP A 147 -12.43 12.24 -22.14
N ILE A 148 -13.23 11.38 -21.48
CA ILE A 148 -14.53 11.77 -20.90
C ILE A 148 -14.35 12.86 -19.85
N PHE A 149 -13.32 12.72 -19.00
CA PHE A 149 -12.98 13.73 -18.01
C PHE A 149 -12.67 15.08 -18.66
N GLY A 150 -11.82 15.09 -19.68
CA GLY A 150 -11.44 16.30 -20.41
C GLY A 150 -12.60 16.99 -21.12
N MET A 151 -13.63 16.23 -21.55
CA MET A 151 -14.84 16.80 -22.15
C MET A 151 -15.78 17.44 -21.13
N LEU A 152 -15.88 16.87 -19.92
CA LEU A 152 -16.84 17.33 -18.90
C LEU A 152 -16.29 18.43 -17.99
N PHE A 153 -14.97 18.45 -17.72
CA PHE A 153 -14.36 19.36 -16.75
C PHE A 153 -13.41 20.36 -17.44
N THR A 154 -13.94 21.13 -18.38
CA THR A 154 -13.17 22.15 -19.13
C THR A 154 -13.01 23.47 -18.37
N ASP A 155 -14.04 23.84 -17.63
CA ASP A 155 -14.06 25.03 -16.77
C ASP A 155 -13.86 24.60 -15.32
N ASN A 156 -13.12 25.37 -14.52
CA ASN A 156 -12.79 25.04 -13.12
C ASN A 156 -14.00 25.11 -12.16
N GLU A 157 -15.22 25.05 -12.70
CA GLU A 157 -16.49 24.98 -12.00
C GLU A 157 -16.86 23.50 -11.82
N LEU A 158 -16.96 23.06 -10.56
CA LEU A 158 -17.25 21.68 -10.20
C LEU A 158 -18.56 21.66 -9.42
N SER A 159 -19.50 20.81 -9.85
CA SER A 159 -20.74 20.53 -9.12
C SER A 159 -20.90 19.03 -8.84
N VAL A 160 -21.80 18.69 -7.91
CA VAL A 160 -22.15 17.29 -7.61
C VAL A 160 -22.75 16.60 -8.83
N ASP A 161 -23.53 17.32 -9.63
CA ASP A 161 -24.18 16.76 -10.83
C ASP A 161 -23.17 16.45 -11.94
N ASP A 162 -22.10 17.23 -12.09
CA ASP A 162 -21.04 16.94 -13.06
C ASP A 162 -20.29 15.65 -12.70
N ILE A 163 -20.01 15.43 -11.41
CA ILE A 163 -19.40 14.17 -10.93
C ILE A 163 -20.33 12.99 -11.21
N ARG A 164 -21.64 13.15 -11.01
CA ARG A 164 -22.63 12.10 -11.32
C ARG A 164 -22.67 11.78 -12.81
N ARG A 165 -22.74 12.79 -13.66
CA ARG A 165 -22.69 12.63 -15.13
C ARG A 165 -21.41 11.95 -15.59
N PHE A 166 -20.28 12.31 -14.99
CA PHE A 166 -18.99 11.68 -15.24
C PHE A 166 -18.99 10.19 -14.86
N ALA A 167 -19.49 9.86 -13.67
CA ALA A 167 -19.60 8.49 -13.20
C ALA A 167 -20.53 7.64 -14.09
N GLU A 168 -21.67 8.22 -14.52
CA GLU A 168 -22.61 7.56 -15.44
C GLU A 168 -21.98 7.33 -16.83
N ALA A 169 -21.27 8.31 -17.37
CA ALA A 169 -20.58 8.20 -18.66
C ALA A 169 -19.47 7.13 -18.65
N CYS A 170 -18.80 6.93 -17.50
CA CYS A 170 -17.74 5.95 -17.33
C CYS A 170 -18.24 4.57 -16.86
N ALA A 171 -19.54 4.41 -16.56
CA ALA A 171 -20.10 3.15 -16.08
C ALA A 171 -19.82 1.92 -16.98
N PRO A 172 -19.73 2.04 -18.33
CA PRO A 172 -19.37 0.92 -19.20
C PRO A 172 -17.91 0.46 -19.10
N LEU A 173 -17.01 1.23 -18.46
CA LEU A 173 -15.57 0.95 -18.39
C LEU A 173 -15.26 0.02 -17.21
N ALA A 174 -15.43 -1.29 -17.41
CA ALA A 174 -15.43 -2.27 -16.32
C ALA A 174 -14.07 -2.41 -15.62
N THR A 175 -12.97 -2.29 -16.35
CA THR A 175 -11.60 -2.46 -15.82
C THR A 175 -11.04 -1.17 -15.23
N ALA A 176 -11.61 -0.01 -15.61
CA ALA A 176 -11.23 1.31 -15.09
C ALA A 176 -11.98 1.71 -13.80
N ARG A 177 -12.80 0.84 -13.20
CA ARG A 177 -13.65 1.17 -12.04
C ARG A 177 -12.88 1.71 -10.84
N THR A 178 -11.74 1.12 -10.50
CA THR A 178 -10.89 1.62 -9.40
C THR A 178 -10.33 3.00 -9.72
N TYR A 179 -10.00 3.26 -10.99
CA TYR A 179 -9.52 4.56 -11.42
C TYR A 179 -10.63 5.62 -11.34
N LEU A 180 -11.83 5.28 -11.84
CA LEU A 180 -13.03 6.11 -11.74
C LEU A 180 -13.35 6.46 -10.29
N GLU A 181 -13.36 5.47 -9.40
CA GLU A 181 -13.61 5.67 -7.97
C GLU A 181 -12.59 6.64 -7.37
N GLY A 182 -11.30 6.45 -7.67
CA GLY A 182 -10.24 7.35 -7.19
C GLY A 182 -10.44 8.81 -7.63
N ILE A 183 -10.84 9.02 -8.88
CA ILE A 183 -11.11 10.37 -9.41
C ILE A 183 -12.37 10.97 -8.78
N CYS A 184 -13.45 10.20 -8.66
CA CYS A 184 -14.68 10.67 -8.01
C CYS A 184 -14.41 11.06 -6.54
N GLN A 185 -13.67 10.23 -5.79
CA GLN A 185 -13.29 10.56 -4.41
C GLN A 185 -12.44 11.85 -4.34
N TYR A 186 -11.55 12.07 -5.30
CA TYR A 186 -10.80 13.32 -5.40
C TYR A 186 -11.72 14.52 -5.62
N LEU A 187 -12.61 14.46 -6.63
CA LEU A 187 -13.53 15.56 -6.96
C LEU A 187 -14.48 15.88 -5.78
N TYR A 188 -15.02 14.85 -5.12
CA TYR A 188 -15.80 15.05 -3.89
C TYR A 188 -14.98 15.64 -2.75
N GLY A 189 -13.69 15.31 -2.65
CA GLY A 189 -12.76 15.92 -1.71
C GLY A 189 -12.55 17.41 -1.98
N VAL A 190 -12.40 17.81 -3.25
CA VAL A 190 -12.30 19.22 -3.67
C VAL A 190 -13.60 19.96 -3.32
N LEU A 191 -14.77 19.41 -3.64
CA LEU A 191 -16.06 20.00 -3.25
C LEU A 191 -16.21 20.15 -1.73
N ALA A 192 -15.85 19.11 -0.97
CA ALA A 192 -15.88 19.15 0.48
C ALA A 192 -14.96 20.24 1.05
N LYS A 193 -13.78 20.41 0.46
CA LYS A 193 -12.81 21.43 0.90
C LYS A 193 -13.27 22.85 0.56
N ASP A 194 -13.81 23.08 -0.63
CA ASP A 194 -14.27 24.41 -1.08
C ASP A 194 -15.66 24.79 -0.57
N GLN A 195 -16.46 23.83 -0.10
CA GLN A 195 -17.87 24.03 0.23
C GLN A 195 -18.65 24.71 -0.91
N ARG A 196 -18.35 24.32 -2.17
CA ARG A 196 -18.99 24.85 -3.40
C ARG A 196 -19.90 23.83 -4.07
N GLY A 197 -20.66 24.27 -5.07
CA GLY A 197 -21.46 23.40 -5.94
C GLY A 197 -22.60 22.69 -5.23
N ASP A 198 -23.27 23.39 -4.29
CA ASP A 198 -24.41 22.90 -3.49
C ASP A 198 -24.15 21.56 -2.76
N THR A 199 -22.88 21.30 -2.44
CA THR A 199 -22.49 20.07 -1.76
C THR A 199 -23.05 20.01 -0.33
N GLN A 200 -23.64 18.87 0.03
CA GLN A 200 -24.00 18.57 1.42
C GLN A 200 -22.86 17.89 2.19
N ILE A 201 -21.71 17.71 1.54
CA ILE A 201 -20.56 17.03 2.14
C ILE A 201 -19.89 17.98 3.12
N SER A 202 -19.70 17.52 4.36
CA SER A 202 -19.09 18.32 5.40
C SER A 202 -17.63 18.63 5.06
N HIS A 203 -17.19 19.85 5.39
CA HIS A 203 -15.80 20.26 5.23
C HIS A 203 -14.83 19.27 5.91
N ALA A 204 -15.19 18.70 7.06
CA ALA A 204 -14.33 17.75 7.78
C ALA A 204 -14.04 16.44 6.99
N GLN A 205 -14.85 16.11 5.98
CA GLN A 205 -14.73 14.86 5.23
C GLN A 205 -13.70 14.94 4.10
N TYR A 206 -13.16 16.13 3.78
CA TYR A 206 -12.24 16.29 2.64
C TYR A 206 -11.02 15.36 2.74
N LYS A 207 -10.43 15.23 3.94
CA LYS A 207 -9.24 14.37 4.18
C LYS A 207 -9.54 12.90 3.96
N GLU A 208 -10.70 12.44 4.43
CA GLU A 208 -11.10 11.05 4.24
C GLU A 208 -11.27 10.74 2.75
N ARG A 209 -11.90 11.63 2.00
CA ARG A 209 -12.08 11.52 0.55
C ARG A 209 -10.75 11.51 -0.19
N PHE A 210 -9.84 12.40 0.15
CA PHE A 210 -8.48 12.43 -0.39
C PHE A 210 -7.70 11.15 -0.08
N ASN A 211 -7.79 10.60 1.14
CA ASN A 211 -7.12 9.35 1.47
C ASN A 211 -7.68 8.17 0.66
N ARG A 212 -9.00 8.11 0.47
CA ARG A 212 -9.64 7.09 -0.39
C ARG A 212 -9.19 7.23 -1.86
N ALA A 213 -9.05 8.47 -2.35
CA ALA A 213 -8.53 8.74 -3.68
C ALA A 213 -7.07 8.28 -3.82
N LEU A 214 -6.19 8.60 -2.86
CA LEU A 214 -4.80 8.15 -2.87
C LEU A 214 -4.70 6.62 -2.90
N GLU A 215 -5.50 5.94 -2.09
CA GLU A 215 -5.52 4.48 -2.02
C GLU A 215 -5.95 3.84 -3.34
N ALA A 216 -7.04 4.34 -3.95
CA ALA A 216 -7.53 3.85 -5.24
C ALA A 216 -6.53 4.13 -6.39
N LEU A 217 -5.84 5.28 -6.34
CA LEU A 217 -4.92 5.72 -7.39
C LEU A 217 -3.49 5.20 -7.20
N ARG A 218 -3.17 4.47 -6.12
CA ARG A 218 -1.78 4.10 -5.79
C ARG A 218 -1.08 3.29 -6.89
N HIS A 219 -1.81 2.40 -7.55
CA HIS A 219 -1.29 1.51 -8.59
C HIS A 219 -1.58 2.00 -10.02
N VAL A 220 -2.27 3.13 -10.18
CA VAL A 220 -2.61 3.64 -11.51
C VAL A 220 -1.43 4.44 -12.05
N ASN A 221 -0.70 3.87 -13.01
CA ASN A 221 0.41 4.53 -13.68
C ASN A 221 -0.06 5.36 -14.88
N ARG A 222 -0.76 6.46 -14.58
CA ARG A 222 -1.24 7.43 -15.58
C ARG A 222 -0.83 8.85 -15.21
N PRO A 223 -0.64 9.76 -16.20
CA PRO A 223 -0.32 11.16 -15.93
C PRO A 223 -1.35 11.84 -15.02
N MET A 224 -2.63 11.75 -15.35
CA MET A 224 -3.71 12.39 -14.59
C MET A 224 -3.80 11.84 -13.16
N ALA A 225 -3.70 10.50 -12.98
CA ALA A 225 -3.65 9.89 -11.64
C ALA A 225 -2.46 10.41 -10.81
N SER A 226 -1.30 10.55 -11.44
CA SER A 226 -0.10 11.06 -10.78
C SER A 226 -0.26 12.54 -10.38
N THR A 227 -0.86 13.37 -11.24
CA THR A 227 -1.14 14.77 -10.92
C THR A 227 -2.16 14.91 -9.79
N ILE A 228 -3.24 14.11 -9.78
CA ILE A 228 -4.21 14.09 -8.68
C ILE A 228 -3.52 13.76 -7.34
N ARG A 229 -2.67 12.73 -7.31
CA ARG A 229 -1.90 12.40 -6.10
C ARG A 229 -1.00 13.55 -5.67
N ALA A 230 -0.35 14.24 -6.61
CA ALA A 230 0.48 15.41 -6.32
C ALA A 230 -0.35 16.56 -5.71
N ILE A 231 -1.54 16.84 -6.25
CA ILE A 231 -2.44 17.88 -5.73
C ILE A 231 -2.89 17.54 -4.31
N ILE A 232 -3.33 16.30 -4.07
CA ILE A 232 -3.74 15.85 -2.73
C ILE A 232 -2.58 15.98 -1.75
N ASN A 233 -1.40 15.49 -2.12
CA ASN A 233 -0.20 15.56 -1.30
C ASN A 233 0.15 17.01 -0.96
N PHE A 234 0.11 17.92 -1.94
CA PHE A 234 0.32 19.35 -1.70
C PHE A 234 -0.73 19.92 -0.75
N SER A 235 -2.02 19.66 -0.99
CA SER A 235 -3.11 20.10 -0.11
C SER A 235 -2.89 19.66 1.34
N CYS A 236 -2.40 18.45 1.56
CA CYS A 236 -2.13 17.87 2.88
C CYS A 236 -0.73 18.18 3.45
N ASN A 237 0.02 19.13 2.89
CA ASN A 237 1.40 19.49 3.29
C ASN A 237 2.41 18.32 3.22
N SER A 238 2.18 17.35 2.35
CA SER A 238 3.06 16.20 2.11
C SER A 238 3.95 16.42 0.88
N PHE A 239 5.07 17.13 1.05
CA PHE A 239 5.92 17.56 -0.08
C PHE A 239 6.99 16.55 -0.54
N ALA A 240 7.03 15.35 0.04
CA ALA A 240 8.15 14.41 -0.17
C ALA A 240 8.03 13.54 -1.45
N GLN A 241 6.92 13.61 -2.18
CA GLN A 241 6.67 12.68 -3.30
C GLN A 241 6.95 13.30 -4.67
N PRO A 242 7.84 12.68 -5.49
CA PRO A 242 8.12 13.12 -6.86
C PRO A 242 7.03 12.74 -7.87
N ALA A 243 6.11 11.84 -7.49
CA ALA A 243 5.10 11.31 -8.40
C ALA A 243 4.16 12.42 -8.92
N GLY A 244 4.07 12.57 -10.24
CA GLY A 244 3.17 13.52 -10.90
C GLY A 244 3.74 14.91 -11.17
N GLN A 245 4.93 15.23 -10.64
CA GLN A 245 5.54 16.56 -10.78
C GLN A 245 5.84 16.94 -12.25
N GLN A 246 6.22 15.96 -13.08
CA GLN A 246 6.48 16.16 -14.51
C GLN A 246 5.26 16.64 -15.32
N TYR A 247 4.05 16.44 -14.79
CA TYR A 247 2.77 16.76 -15.46
C TYR A 247 2.08 18.01 -14.88
N ALA A 248 2.63 18.59 -13.81
CA ALA A 248 2.13 19.83 -13.21
C ALA A 248 3.31 20.69 -12.72
N PRO A 249 4.01 21.39 -13.63
CA PRO A 249 5.27 22.08 -13.31
C PRO A 249 5.10 23.20 -12.28
N ALA A 250 3.99 23.94 -12.32
CA ALA A 250 3.68 24.97 -11.33
C ALA A 250 3.55 24.38 -9.92
N LEU A 251 2.81 23.28 -9.80
CA LEU A 251 2.63 22.56 -8.55
C LEU A 251 3.95 21.93 -8.07
N ALA A 252 4.75 21.37 -8.96
CA ALA A 252 6.05 20.80 -8.65
C ALA A 252 7.02 21.85 -8.11
N SER A 253 7.09 23.02 -8.76
CA SER A 253 7.88 24.17 -8.31
C SER A 253 7.43 24.65 -6.93
N ALA A 254 6.12 24.79 -6.73
CA ALA A 254 5.58 25.19 -5.43
C ALA A 254 5.89 24.15 -4.34
N ALA A 255 5.64 22.87 -4.61
CA ALA A 255 5.91 21.78 -3.68
C ALA A 255 7.40 21.69 -3.31
N GLY A 256 8.31 21.89 -4.27
CA GLY A 256 9.76 21.91 -4.02
C GLY A 256 10.19 23.06 -3.10
N ARG A 257 9.61 24.26 -3.27
CA ARG A 257 9.86 25.40 -2.36
C ARG A 257 9.33 25.11 -0.96
N PHE A 258 8.10 24.62 -0.83
CA PHE A 258 7.54 24.23 0.47
C PHE A 258 8.30 23.07 1.11
N ALA A 259 8.84 22.12 0.34
CA ALA A 259 9.73 21.08 0.84
C ALA A 259 11.00 21.67 1.45
N THR A 260 11.58 22.69 0.79
CA THR A 260 12.77 23.39 1.28
C THR A 260 12.48 24.10 2.61
N TRP A 261 11.37 24.83 2.71
CA TRP A 261 10.95 25.45 3.98
C TRP A 261 10.57 24.40 5.04
N ALA A 262 10.15 23.20 4.65
CA ALA A 262 9.91 22.08 5.57
C ALA A 262 11.20 21.32 5.96
N GLY A 263 12.39 21.78 5.52
CA GLY A 263 13.67 21.14 5.81
C GLY A 263 13.88 19.79 5.11
N LYS A 264 13.09 19.49 4.07
CA LYS A 264 13.23 18.26 3.28
C LYS A 264 14.21 18.47 2.13
N PRO A 265 15.05 17.46 1.80
CA PRO A 265 15.97 17.57 0.68
C PRO A 265 15.19 17.81 -0.62
N LEU A 266 15.71 18.71 -1.46
CA LEU A 266 15.13 18.97 -2.77
C LEU A 266 15.22 17.69 -3.61
N THR A 267 14.09 17.09 -3.93
CA THR A 267 14.06 16.06 -4.97
C THR A 267 14.31 16.76 -6.30
N GLU A 268 15.26 16.27 -7.10
CA GLU A 268 15.56 16.84 -8.41
C GLU A 268 14.27 17.02 -9.21
N LEU A 269 14.02 18.25 -9.67
CA LEU A 269 12.88 18.57 -10.53
C LEU A 269 13.07 17.79 -11.84
N VAL A 270 12.25 16.76 -12.05
CA VAL A 270 12.21 16.02 -13.31
C VAL A 270 11.78 16.98 -14.42
N SER A 271 12.48 16.97 -15.54
CA SER A 271 12.19 17.80 -16.72
C SER A 271 10.69 17.82 -17.03
N ALA A 272 10.11 19.02 -17.03
CA ALA A 272 8.67 19.22 -17.21
C ALA A 272 8.24 18.79 -18.63
N ASN A 273 7.21 17.97 -18.72
CA ASN A 273 6.49 17.76 -19.98
C ASN A 273 5.46 18.89 -20.14
N HIS A 274 5.84 19.93 -20.87
CA HIS A 274 5.00 21.12 -21.10
C HIS A 274 3.68 20.82 -21.83
N GLU A 275 3.57 19.69 -22.55
CA GLU A 275 2.38 19.33 -23.32
C GLU A 275 1.24 18.70 -22.49
N ALA A 276 1.49 18.29 -21.25
CA ALA A 276 0.56 17.49 -20.44
C ALA A 276 0.07 18.23 -19.19
N GLN A 277 -0.34 19.50 -19.32
CA GLN A 277 -1.10 20.16 -18.26
C GLN A 277 -2.54 19.66 -18.27
N ALA A 278 -2.82 18.57 -17.53
CA ALA A 278 -4.19 18.25 -17.20
C ALA A 278 -4.74 19.40 -16.33
N ARG A 279 -5.67 20.20 -16.88
CA ARG A 279 -6.46 21.18 -16.11
C ARG A 279 -7.37 20.42 -15.17
N LEU A 280 -6.82 20.01 -14.04
CA LEU A 280 -7.58 19.34 -13.00
C LEU A 280 -8.29 20.39 -12.13
N PRO A 281 -9.55 20.15 -11.75
CA PRO A 281 -10.21 20.98 -10.76
C PRO A 281 -9.40 20.97 -9.46
N ILE A 282 -8.99 22.15 -9.01
CA ILE A 282 -8.29 22.33 -7.73
C ILE A 282 -9.15 23.20 -6.82
N ASP A 283 -8.91 23.07 -5.51
CA ASP A 283 -9.58 23.91 -4.54
C ASP A 283 -9.10 25.36 -4.59
N HIS A 284 -9.96 26.30 -4.20
CA HIS A 284 -9.69 27.74 -4.31
C HIS A 284 -8.45 28.16 -3.52
N ALA A 285 -8.22 27.57 -2.33
CA ALA A 285 -7.06 27.91 -1.52
C ALA A 285 -5.76 27.45 -2.20
N THR A 286 -5.75 26.22 -2.72
CA THR A 286 -4.62 25.69 -3.51
C THR A 286 -4.37 26.54 -4.76
N ASP A 287 -5.41 26.88 -5.53
CA ASP A 287 -5.29 27.73 -6.73
C ASP A 287 -4.68 29.09 -6.38
N GLN A 288 -5.19 29.75 -5.34
CA GLN A 288 -4.70 31.05 -4.91
C GLN A 288 -3.22 31.00 -4.46
N ILE A 289 -2.83 29.96 -3.72
CA ILE A 289 -1.43 29.77 -3.30
C ILE A 289 -0.52 29.57 -4.51
N LEU A 290 -0.93 28.77 -5.50
CA LEU A 290 -0.16 28.58 -6.73
C LEU A 290 -0.01 29.89 -7.51
N ARG A 291 -1.09 30.67 -7.63
CA ARG A 291 -1.04 31.99 -8.28
C ARG A 291 -0.05 32.93 -7.61
N TRP A 292 -0.05 33.03 -6.28
CA TRP A 292 0.92 33.85 -5.55
C TRP A 292 2.36 33.38 -5.73
N MET A 293 2.58 32.07 -5.88
CA MET A 293 3.91 31.50 -6.12
C MET A 293 4.46 31.82 -7.50
N GLU A 294 3.59 32.06 -8.49
CA GLU A 294 3.95 32.46 -9.85
C GLU A 294 4.19 33.97 -10.00
N LEU A 295 3.76 34.79 -9.01
CA LEU A 295 3.92 36.23 -9.09
C LEU A 295 5.40 36.65 -9.03
N PRO A 296 5.80 37.62 -9.89
CA PRO A 296 7.09 38.31 -9.75
C PRO A 296 7.22 38.98 -8.38
N TYR A 297 8.46 39.10 -7.90
CA TYR A 297 8.75 39.66 -6.57
C TYR A 297 8.22 41.10 -6.41
N GLU A 298 8.23 41.88 -7.49
CA GLU A 298 7.79 43.27 -7.52
C GLU A 298 6.28 43.41 -7.27
N ARG A 299 5.49 42.48 -7.80
CA ARG A 299 4.02 42.46 -7.62
C ARG A 299 3.61 41.82 -6.29
N MET A 300 4.49 41.05 -5.69
CA MET A 300 4.24 40.36 -4.43
C MET A 300 3.94 41.32 -3.27
N ALA A 301 4.54 42.52 -3.29
CA ALA A 301 4.35 43.53 -2.25
C ALA A 301 2.89 43.98 -2.11
N GLU A 302 2.15 44.02 -3.22
CA GLU A 302 0.72 44.39 -3.28
C GLU A 302 -0.17 43.30 -2.69
N GLU A 303 0.29 42.04 -2.72
CA GLU A 303 -0.47 40.85 -2.32
C GLU A 303 -0.15 40.37 -0.89
N LEU A 304 0.80 41.00 -0.20
CA LEU A 304 1.21 40.61 1.16
C LEU A 304 0.07 40.72 2.16
N ASP A 305 -0.78 41.74 2.03
CA ASP A 305 -1.90 41.91 2.95
C ASP A 305 -2.98 40.85 2.71
N ASP A 306 -3.14 40.40 1.45
CA ASP A 306 -4.07 39.34 1.05
C ASP A 306 -3.60 37.97 1.55
N LEU A 307 -2.31 37.69 1.41
CA LEU A 307 -1.68 36.52 2.03
C LEU A 307 -1.86 36.50 3.55
N ARG A 308 -1.65 37.65 4.20
CA ARG A 308 -1.84 37.75 5.65
C ARG A 308 -3.29 37.47 6.03
N ARG A 309 -4.25 38.04 5.31
CA ARG A 309 -5.68 37.75 5.50
C ARG A 309 -6.01 36.27 5.28
N ALA A 310 -5.45 35.65 4.25
CA ALA A 310 -5.64 34.23 3.96
C ALA A 310 -5.05 33.32 5.06
N SER A 311 -3.87 33.65 5.58
CA SER A 311 -3.25 32.92 6.70
C SER A 311 -4.09 32.93 7.99
N ALA A 312 -4.95 33.94 8.15
CA ALA A 312 -5.87 34.08 9.28
C ALA A 312 -7.32 33.63 8.95
N ASN A 313 -7.59 33.22 7.72
CA ASN A 313 -8.96 32.94 7.27
C ASN A 313 -9.46 31.60 7.83
N GLY A 314 -10.48 31.65 8.71
CA GLY A 314 -11.08 30.45 9.30
C GLY A 314 -11.77 29.51 8.30
N LEU A 315 -12.07 29.98 7.08
CA LEU A 315 -12.62 29.15 6.01
C LEU A 315 -11.57 28.26 5.34
N TRP A 316 -10.28 28.63 5.43
CA TRP A 316 -9.19 27.83 4.88
C TRP A 316 -8.82 26.71 5.84
N THR A 317 -8.30 25.61 5.30
CA THR A 317 -7.78 24.52 6.13
C THR A 317 -6.55 24.98 6.93
N ALA A 318 -6.22 24.27 8.02
CA ALA A 318 -5.01 24.57 8.77
C ALA A 318 -3.76 24.44 7.89
N GLU A 319 -3.75 23.44 7.01
CA GLU A 319 -2.69 23.18 6.06
C GLU A 319 -2.48 24.36 5.11
N ASP A 320 -3.55 24.92 4.54
CA ASP A 320 -3.45 26.05 3.60
C ASP A 320 -3.10 27.36 4.29
N ARG A 321 -3.60 27.58 5.52
CA ARG A 321 -3.19 28.73 6.34
C ARG A 321 -1.70 28.69 6.66
N ALA A 322 -1.17 27.51 7.00
CA ALA A 322 0.26 27.33 7.23
C ALA A 322 1.07 27.63 5.96
N LYS A 323 0.64 27.12 4.80
CA LYS A 323 1.28 27.45 3.51
C LYS A 323 1.27 28.96 3.23
N ALA A 324 0.13 29.63 3.42
CA ALA A 324 0.01 31.07 3.23
C ALA A 324 0.89 31.87 4.20
N ALA A 325 0.96 31.46 5.47
CA ALA A 325 1.81 32.10 6.48
C ALA A 325 3.31 31.96 6.14
N VAL A 326 3.76 30.78 5.70
CA VAL A 326 5.15 30.55 5.29
C VAL A 326 5.50 31.35 4.04
N LEU A 327 4.61 31.37 3.04
CA LEU A 327 4.80 32.17 1.84
C LEU A 327 4.84 33.67 2.17
N TRP A 328 3.96 34.12 3.06
CA TRP A 328 4.00 35.49 3.56
C TRP A 328 5.34 35.78 4.25
N LEU A 329 5.83 34.87 5.10
CA LEU A 329 7.05 35.04 5.87
C LEU A 329 8.28 35.18 4.96
N ASP A 330 8.42 34.30 3.98
CA ASP A 330 9.49 34.34 2.98
C ASP A 330 9.55 35.69 2.25
N ARG A 331 8.38 36.19 1.81
CA ARG A 331 8.31 37.43 1.04
C ARG A 331 8.43 38.68 1.90
N ALA A 332 7.83 38.67 3.09
CA ALA A 332 7.82 39.81 4.00
C ALA A 332 9.22 40.10 4.58
N CYS A 333 10.09 39.11 4.71
CA CYS A 333 11.47 39.31 5.20
C CYS A 333 12.26 40.35 4.39
N GLY A 334 11.96 40.55 3.10
CA GLY A 334 12.61 41.57 2.27
C GLY A 334 11.77 42.84 2.03
N LEU A 335 10.50 42.87 2.45
CA LEU A 335 9.54 43.91 2.07
C LEU A 335 8.87 44.64 3.25
N ARG A 336 8.95 44.08 4.47
CA ARG A 336 8.28 44.60 5.67
C ARG A 336 9.27 44.79 6.82
N SER A 337 8.85 45.56 7.82
CA SER A 337 9.63 45.79 9.03
C SER A 337 9.76 44.51 9.87
N VAL A 338 10.88 44.36 10.57
CA VAL A 338 11.12 43.19 11.45
C VAL A 338 10.02 43.02 12.50
N ASP A 339 9.45 44.12 12.99
CA ASP A 339 8.38 44.10 13.99
C ASP A 339 7.07 43.54 13.46
N GLU A 340 6.81 43.64 12.16
CA GLU A 340 5.67 43.00 11.51
C GLU A 340 5.90 41.52 11.21
N VAL A 341 7.14 41.14 10.89
CA VAL A 341 7.47 39.76 10.52
C VAL A 341 7.57 38.84 11.74
N ARG A 342 8.11 39.35 12.86
CA ARG A 342 8.34 38.58 14.09
C ARG A 342 7.08 37.90 14.66
N PRO A 343 5.90 38.54 14.73
CA PRO A 343 4.67 37.88 15.19
C PRO A 343 4.25 36.70 14.31
N MET A 344 4.40 36.80 12.99
CA MET A 344 4.06 35.71 12.07
C MET A 344 5.03 34.54 12.20
N ALA A 345 6.33 34.80 12.32
CA ALA A 345 7.29 33.72 12.55
C ALA A 345 6.97 32.98 13.87
N ARG A 346 6.61 33.72 14.94
CA ARG A 346 6.21 33.11 16.22
C ARG A 346 4.96 32.25 16.14
N SER A 347 3.99 32.59 15.28
CA SER A 347 2.77 31.78 15.14
C SER A 347 3.04 30.41 14.50
N LEU A 348 4.10 30.30 13.70
CA LEU A 348 4.52 29.07 13.03
C LEU A 348 5.44 28.17 13.87
N LEU A 349 5.93 28.61 15.03
CA LEU A 349 6.81 27.80 15.90
C LEU A 349 6.14 26.51 16.41
N ASN A 350 4.81 26.49 16.50
CA ASN A 350 4.06 25.30 16.91
C ASN A 350 3.56 24.47 15.71
N ASP A 351 3.91 24.86 14.48
CA ASP A 351 3.53 24.10 13.29
C ASP A 351 4.43 22.87 13.14
N ALA A 352 3.80 21.70 12.95
CA ALA A 352 4.52 20.43 12.90
C ALA A 352 5.49 20.29 11.70
N ILE A 353 5.34 21.12 10.67
CA ILE A 353 6.08 21.01 9.41
C ILE A 353 7.04 22.18 9.25
N PHE A 354 6.62 23.40 9.61
CA PHE A 354 7.34 24.63 9.30
C PHE A 354 8.03 25.31 10.50
N ALA A 355 7.97 24.72 11.71
CA ALA A 355 8.60 25.28 12.90
C ALA A 355 10.10 25.58 12.70
N ALA A 356 10.85 24.65 12.11
CA ALA A 356 12.29 24.81 11.89
C ALA A 356 12.62 26.03 10.98
N TYR A 357 11.79 26.28 9.96
CA TYR A 357 11.96 27.47 9.12
C TYR A 357 11.62 28.75 9.87
N ALA A 358 10.56 28.74 10.67
CA ALA A 358 10.22 29.88 11.52
C ALA A 358 11.34 30.22 12.53
N GLU A 359 11.97 29.21 13.13
CA GLU A 359 13.15 29.38 13.99
C GLU A 359 14.31 30.03 13.23
N GLN A 360 14.65 29.49 12.06
CA GLN A 360 15.72 30.04 11.21
C GLN A 360 15.48 31.52 10.85
N VAL A 361 14.23 31.88 10.53
CA VAL A 361 13.86 33.26 10.22
C VAL A 361 14.03 34.17 11.46
N LEU A 362 13.61 33.72 12.64
CA LEU A 362 13.80 34.48 13.89
C LEU A 362 15.28 34.65 14.27
N GLU A 363 16.10 33.62 14.07
CA GLU A 363 17.55 33.69 14.28
C GLU A 363 18.20 34.71 13.34
N ASN A 364 17.82 34.71 12.06
CA ASN A 364 18.36 35.65 11.08
C ASN A 364 17.98 37.12 11.35
N MET A 365 16.91 37.37 12.12
CA MET A 365 16.50 38.72 12.53
C MET A 365 17.20 39.23 13.79
N THR A 366 17.87 38.35 14.55
CA THR A 366 18.60 38.72 15.78
C THR A 366 20.09 38.91 15.55
N ARG A 367 20.60 38.50 14.38
CA ARG A 367 21.93 38.84 13.87
C ARG A 367 21.90 40.18 13.15
#